data_AF-A0A3Q4H9F2-F1
#
_entry.id   AF-A0A3Q4H9F2-F1
#
_cell.length_a   1.000
_cell.length_b   1.000
_cell.length_c   1.000
_cell.angle_alpha   90.00
_cell.angle_beta   90.00
_cell.angle_gamma   90.00
#
_symmetry.space_group_name_H-M   'P 1'
#
loop_
_entity.id
_entity.type
_entity.pdbx_description
1 polymer ?
#
loop_
_entity_poly.entity_id
_entity_poly.type
_entity_poly.pdbx_seq_one_letter_code
_entity_poly.pdbx_strand_id
1 'polypeptide(L)'
;KSGDLCVTQKEEGYIMDFPLNPPTRQAAVGNLPVQEVYLSNNTKKLLIRLADSCDTSMLTHLKVDSVALQNSERSGRVRAVVVTMKGSPDCQPGYDFYSRNFAPWVGIPEDPVTGSAHTVLGSYWSDKLGKKKLLAYQCSSRGGELELEVRDDGRINIAGQTITILQGTIKL
;
A
#
# COMPACT_ATOMS: atom_id res chain seq x y z
N LYS A 1 -11.62 -10.66 11.88
CA LYS A 1 -10.91 -11.91 11.51
C LYS A 1 -10.93 -11.99 9.98
N SER A 2 -9.82 -12.39 9.34
CA SER A 2 -9.66 -12.28 7.87
C SER A 2 -9.88 -13.60 7.11
N GLY A 3 -10.50 -14.60 7.74
CA GLY A 3 -10.59 -15.95 7.19
C GLY A 3 -9.22 -16.65 7.19
N ASP A 4 -9.12 -17.71 6.39
CA ASP A 4 -7.88 -18.47 6.22
C ASP A 4 -6.83 -17.66 5.45
N LEU A 5 -5.60 -17.72 5.96
CA LEU A 5 -4.41 -17.07 5.41
C LEU A 5 -3.39 -18.16 5.08
N CYS A 6 -2.98 -18.22 3.82
CA CYS A 6 -1.99 -19.18 3.34
C CYS A 6 -0.71 -18.45 2.95
N VAL A 7 0.43 -19.10 3.19
CA VAL A 7 1.74 -18.64 2.76
C VAL A 7 2.41 -19.75 1.97
N THR A 8 2.94 -19.41 0.80
CA THR A 8 3.69 -20.33 -0.07
C THR A 8 5.12 -19.83 -0.20
N GLN A 9 6.08 -20.69 0.10
CA GLN A 9 7.50 -20.40 -0.12
C GLN A 9 7.84 -20.54 -1.61
N LYS A 10 8.58 -19.56 -2.15
CA LYS A 10 9.23 -19.58 -3.47
C LYS A 10 10.75 -19.67 -3.27
N GLU A 11 11.52 -19.85 -4.34
CA GLU A 11 13.00 -19.90 -4.29
C GLU A 11 13.60 -18.70 -3.54
N GLU A 12 13.12 -17.48 -3.80
CA GLU A 12 13.68 -16.25 -3.21
C GLU A 12 12.70 -15.43 -2.35
N GLY A 13 11.64 -16.04 -1.82
CA GLY A 13 10.71 -15.29 -0.97
C GLY A 13 9.43 -16.04 -0.61
N TYR A 14 8.40 -15.26 -0.26
CA TYR A 14 7.10 -15.81 0.13
C TYR A 14 5.99 -15.13 -0.63
N ILE A 15 4.95 -15.91 -0.94
CA ILE A 15 3.66 -15.42 -1.41
C ILE A 15 2.68 -15.54 -0.24
N MET A 16 2.00 -14.45 0.08
CA MET A 16 0.92 -14.43 1.05
C MET A 16 -0.41 -14.23 0.34
N ASP A 17 -1.42 -15.01 0.74
CA ASP A 17 -2.76 -14.91 0.21
C ASP A 17 -3.67 -14.08 1.14
N PHE A 18 -4.22 -12.97 0.64
CA PHE A 18 -5.11 -12.07 1.37
C PHE A 18 -6.46 -11.85 0.67
N PRO A 19 -7.53 -11.54 1.42
CA PRO A 19 -8.75 -11.00 0.82
C PRO A 19 -8.46 -9.65 0.14
N LEU A 20 -9.02 -9.43 -1.05
CA LEU A 20 -9.01 -8.14 -1.72
C LEU A 20 -9.90 -7.16 -0.94
N ASN A 21 -9.51 -5.87 -0.89
CA ASN A 21 -10.24 -4.86 -0.14
C ASN A 21 -10.57 -3.63 -1.01
N PRO A 22 -11.53 -3.74 -1.95
CA PRO A 22 -11.90 -2.65 -2.83
C PRO A 22 -12.32 -1.41 -2.04
N PRO A 23 -11.70 -0.24 -2.29
CA PRO A 23 -12.10 0.98 -1.62
C PRO A 23 -13.25 1.69 -2.36
N THR A 24 -14.01 2.51 -1.64
CA THR A 24 -15.08 3.34 -2.22
C THR A 24 -14.62 4.79 -2.37
N ARG A 25 -14.88 5.39 -3.54
CA ARG A 25 -14.53 6.79 -3.81
C ARG A 25 -15.21 7.71 -2.79
N GLN A 26 -14.44 8.62 -2.21
CA GLN A 26 -14.92 9.66 -1.30
C GLN A 26 -14.98 11.02 -2.00
N ALA A 27 -13.98 11.33 -2.82
CA ALA A 27 -13.89 12.59 -3.55
C ALA A 27 -13.07 12.43 -4.85
N ALA A 28 -13.27 13.35 -5.78
CA ALA A 28 -12.45 13.54 -6.98
C ALA A 28 -12.20 15.04 -7.15
N VAL A 29 -10.94 15.44 -7.32
CA VAL A 29 -10.54 16.86 -7.26
C VAL A 29 -9.88 17.35 -8.55
N GLY A 30 -9.91 16.54 -9.62
CA GLY A 30 -9.50 16.93 -10.97
C GLY A 30 -8.02 17.28 -11.07
N ASN A 31 -7.72 18.52 -11.51
CA ASN A 31 -6.36 19.00 -11.84
C ASN A 31 -5.54 19.46 -10.62
N LEU A 32 -5.89 19.03 -9.41
CA LEU A 32 -5.07 19.27 -8.23
C LEU A 32 -4.03 18.15 -8.05
N PRO A 33 -2.94 18.38 -7.28
CA PRO A 33 -1.97 17.33 -6.98
C PRO A 33 -2.61 16.07 -6.40
N VAL A 34 -3.71 16.20 -5.67
CA VAL A 34 -4.58 15.09 -5.26
C VAL A 34 -5.70 14.94 -6.27
N GLN A 35 -5.70 13.83 -7.00
CA GLN A 35 -6.67 13.55 -8.06
C GLN A 35 -7.92 12.86 -7.51
N GLU A 36 -7.75 11.84 -6.67
CA GLU A 36 -8.85 11.03 -6.15
C GLU A 36 -8.60 10.64 -4.69
N VAL A 37 -9.68 10.53 -3.91
CA VAL A 37 -9.64 10.05 -2.53
C VAL A 37 -10.62 8.91 -2.37
N TYR A 38 -10.16 7.84 -1.73
CA TYR A 38 -10.86 6.58 -1.57
C TYR A 38 -10.76 6.09 -0.12
N LEU A 39 -11.77 5.38 0.37
CA LEU A 39 -11.76 4.79 1.71
C LEU A 39 -12.14 3.31 1.61
N SER A 40 -11.28 2.44 2.15
CA SER A 40 -11.63 1.04 2.38
C SER A 40 -12.30 0.92 3.74
N ASN A 41 -13.61 0.68 3.77
CA ASN A 41 -14.35 0.56 5.04
C ASN A 41 -13.89 -0.64 5.88
N ASN A 42 -13.47 -1.73 5.24
CA ASN A 42 -13.01 -2.94 5.93
C ASN A 42 -11.65 -2.71 6.63
N THR A 43 -10.70 -2.12 5.91
CA THR A 43 -9.34 -1.91 6.44
C THR A 43 -9.14 -0.54 7.10
N LYS A 44 -10.11 0.36 6.97
CA LYS A 44 -10.07 1.76 7.42
C LYS A 44 -8.87 2.55 6.87
N LYS A 45 -8.43 2.19 5.65
CA LYS A 45 -7.34 2.88 4.95
C LYS A 45 -7.91 3.94 4.02
N LEU A 46 -7.48 5.19 4.21
CA LEU A 46 -7.77 6.30 3.33
C LEU A 46 -6.68 6.36 2.25
N LEU A 47 -7.04 6.02 1.02
CA LEU A 47 -6.16 6.11 -0.14
C LEU A 47 -6.29 7.50 -0.77
N ILE A 48 -5.15 8.17 -0.91
CA ILE A 48 -4.99 9.45 -1.58
C ILE A 48 -4.19 9.21 -2.85
N ARG A 49 -4.83 9.37 -4.00
CA ARG A 49 -4.20 9.24 -5.30
C ARG A 49 -3.69 10.60 -5.76
N LEU A 50 -2.38 10.70 -5.99
CA LEU A 50 -1.79 11.88 -6.63
C LEU A 50 -2.04 11.89 -8.15
N ALA A 51 -1.97 13.04 -8.81
CA ALA A 51 -2.13 13.16 -10.25
C ALA A 51 -0.95 12.52 -11.04
N ASP A 52 -1.19 12.14 -12.30
CA ASP A 52 -0.15 11.57 -13.19
C ASP A 52 0.93 12.58 -13.57
N SER A 53 0.64 13.88 -13.45
CA SER A 53 1.61 14.95 -13.65
C SER A 53 2.56 15.13 -12.45
N CYS A 54 2.31 14.47 -11.33
CA CYS A 54 3.20 14.53 -10.17
C CYS A 54 4.45 13.67 -10.40
N ASP A 55 5.58 14.16 -9.94
CA ASP A 55 6.84 13.39 -9.92
C ASP A 55 6.98 12.58 -8.61
N THR A 56 7.77 11.50 -8.66
CA THR A 56 8.04 10.62 -7.51
C THR A 56 8.64 11.35 -6.30
N SER A 57 9.31 12.48 -6.51
CA SER A 57 9.78 13.38 -5.44
C SER A 57 8.65 13.86 -4.52
N MET A 58 7.41 13.95 -5.02
CA MET A 58 6.24 14.27 -4.21
C MET A 58 5.98 13.21 -3.13
N LEU A 59 6.29 11.94 -3.39
CA LEU A 59 6.22 10.88 -2.39
C LEU A 59 7.46 10.86 -1.51
N THR A 60 8.67 10.87 -2.08
CA THR A 60 9.91 10.67 -1.29
C THR A 60 10.22 11.84 -0.37
N HIS A 61 9.85 13.08 -0.74
CA HIS A 61 10.04 14.27 0.09
C HIS A 61 8.83 14.64 0.96
N LEU A 62 7.72 13.88 0.88
CA LEU A 62 6.54 14.15 1.70
C LEU A 62 6.89 14.05 3.19
N LYS A 63 6.73 15.16 3.92
CA LYS A 63 6.87 15.20 5.37
C LYS A 63 5.48 15.24 5.99
N VAL A 64 5.12 14.17 6.69
CA VAL A 64 3.86 14.07 7.40
C VAL A 64 4.10 14.38 8.87
N ASP A 65 3.39 15.39 9.38
CA ASP A 65 3.28 15.61 10.81
C ASP A 65 2.33 14.54 11.39
N SER A 66 2.91 13.53 12.05
CA SER A 66 2.16 12.41 12.59
C SER A 66 1.20 12.82 13.70
N VAL A 67 1.53 13.87 14.48
CA VAL A 67 0.70 14.37 15.59
C VAL A 67 -0.48 15.15 15.03
N ALA A 68 -0.24 16.04 14.06
CA ALA A 68 -1.33 16.73 13.37
C ALA A 68 -2.25 15.73 12.66
N LEU A 69 -1.68 14.72 12.00
CA LEU A 69 -2.46 13.67 11.33
C LEU A 69 -3.30 12.89 12.34
N GLN A 70 -2.72 12.42 13.44
CA GLN A 70 -3.46 11.72 14.49
C GLN A 70 -4.60 12.57 15.08
N ASN A 71 -4.38 13.87 15.26
CA ASN A 71 -5.38 14.79 15.80
C ASN A 71 -6.51 15.13 14.82
N SER A 72 -6.28 14.99 13.52
CA SER A 72 -7.26 15.35 12.47
C SER A 72 -8.45 14.39 12.35
N GLU A 73 -8.35 13.18 12.92
CA GLU A 73 -9.39 12.16 12.88
C GLU A 73 -9.49 11.47 14.25
N ARG A 74 -10.67 11.55 14.87
CA ARG A 74 -10.96 10.97 16.19
C ARG A 74 -12.12 9.98 16.20
N SER A 75 -12.86 9.83 15.10
CA SER A 75 -14.02 8.94 15.05
C SER A 75 -13.63 7.47 14.86
N GLY A 76 -12.34 7.20 14.59
CA GLY A 76 -11.84 5.86 14.28
C GLY A 76 -12.30 5.36 12.91
N ARG A 77 -12.72 6.27 12.02
CA ARG A 77 -13.12 5.96 10.64
C ARG A 77 -11.90 5.65 9.78
N VAL A 78 -10.80 6.37 10.01
CA VAL A 78 -9.51 6.15 9.34
C VAL A 78 -8.51 5.64 10.38
N ARG A 79 -7.72 4.62 9.99
CA ARG A 79 -6.62 4.07 10.80
C ARG A 79 -5.27 4.16 10.11
N ALA A 80 -5.25 4.41 8.81
CA ALA A 80 -4.05 4.72 8.05
C ALA A 80 -4.39 5.58 6.82
N VAL A 81 -3.44 6.42 6.42
CA VAL A 81 -3.45 7.16 5.16
C VAL A 81 -2.40 6.56 4.25
N VAL A 82 -2.83 6.18 3.05
CA VAL A 82 -1.98 5.64 2.00
C VAL A 82 -1.92 6.68 0.90
N VAL A 83 -0.74 7.23 0.61
CA VAL A 83 -0.54 8.13 -0.53
C VAL A 83 0.05 7.32 -1.67
N THR A 84 -0.54 7.39 -2.86
CA THR A 84 -0.11 6.58 -4.02
C THR A 84 -0.12 7.38 -5.30
N MET A 85 0.74 6.98 -6.24
CA MET A 85 0.80 7.56 -7.58
C MET A 85 1.15 6.50 -8.61
N LYS A 86 0.86 6.80 -9.88
CA LYS A 86 1.16 5.92 -11.01
C LYS A 86 2.65 5.81 -11.14
N GLY A 87 3.12 4.60 -11.40
CA GLY A 87 4.51 4.37 -11.68
C GLY A 87 4.83 4.61 -13.15
N SER A 88 6.11 4.44 -13.46
CA SER A 88 6.62 4.50 -14.83
C SER A 88 7.24 3.12 -15.15
N PRO A 89 6.45 2.18 -15.70
CA PRO A 89 6.94 0.83 -16.02
C PRO A 89 8.10 0.83 -17.02
N ASP A 90 8.20 1.88 -17.83
CA ASP A 90 9.24 2.04 -18.85
C ASP A 90 10.57 2.56 -18.29
N CYS A 91 10.63 2.94 -17.01
CA CYS A 91 11.86 3.30 -16.31
C CYS A 91 12.52 2.06 -15.68
N GLN A 92 13.77 2.18 -15.19
CA GLN A 92 14.47 1.08 -14.54
C GLN A 92 14.98 1.48 -13.15
N PRO A 93 14.56 0.79 -12.06
CA PRO A 93 13.50 -0.23 -12.03
C PRO A 93 12.11 0.38 -12.29
N GLY A 94 11.31 -0.31 -13.10
CA GLY A 94 9.98 0.14 -13.54
C GLY A 94 8.88 -0.47 -12.71
N TYR A 95 8.01 0.36 -12.13
CA TYR A 95 6.91 -0.08 -11.28
C TYR A 95 5.57 0.37 -11.88
N ASP A 96 4.51 -0.40 -11.64
CA ASP A 96 3.15 -0.01 -12.03
C ASP A 96 2.61 1.11 -11.13
N PHE A 97 2.99 1.13 -9.86
CA PHE A 97 2.65 2.21 -8.93
C PHE A 97 3.60 2.33 -7.74
N TYR A 98 3.58 3.52 -7.15
CA TYR A 98 4.32 3.86 -5.93
C TYR A 98 3.38 4.15 -4.78
N SER A 99 3.82 3.92 -3.54
CA SER A 99 3.03 4.27 -2.35
C SER A 99 3.86 4.64 -1.13
N ARG A 100 3.22 5.28 -0.15
CA ARG A 100 3.66 5.40 1.25
C ARG A 100 2.46 5.19 2.19
N ASN A 101 2.68 4.62 3.36
CA ASN A 101 1.62 4.30 4.33
C ASN A 101 1.93 4.90 5.71
N PHE A 102 1.05 5.79 6.17
CA PHE A 102 1.14 6.49 7.46
C PHE A 102 0.01 6.02 8.37
N ALA A 103 0.33 5.51 9.56
CA ALA A 103 -0.68 4.90 10.44
C ALA A 103 -0.51 5.35 11.91
N PRO A 104 -0.47 6.66 12.20
CA PRO A 104 -0.19 7.15 13.54
C PRO A 104 -1.24 6.71 14.57
N TRP A 105 -2.50 6.49 14.16
CA TRP A 105 -3.57 5.98 15.03
C TRP A 105 -3.35 4.56 15.55
N VAL A 106 -2.37 3.83 15.01
CA VAL A 106 -1.97 2.51 15.52
C VAL A 106 -0.53 2.50 16.05
N GLY A 107 0.03 3.69 16.33
CA GLY A 107 1.37 3.85 16.89
C GLY A 107 2.51 3.76 15.87
N ILE A 108 2.21 3.79 14.56
CA ILE A 108 3.20 3.69 13.50
C ILE A 108 3.20 5.00 12.69
N PRO A 109 4.14 5.93 12.90
CA PRO A 109 4.19 7.18 12.14
C PRO A 109 4.22 6.94 10.63
N GLU A 110 5.10 6.04 10.19
CA GLU A 110 5.16 5.51 8.83
C GLU A 110 5.58 4.05 8.89
N ASP A 111 4.88 3.20 8.13
CA ASP A 111 5.20 1.78 8.02
C ASP A 111 6.11 1.57 6.79
N PRO A 112 7.27 0.88 6.93
CA PRO A 112 8.20 0.69 5.83
C PRO A 112 7.61 0.00 4.60
N VAL A 113 6.88 -1.10 4.80
CA VAL A 113 6.29 -1.93 3.74
C VAL A 113 5.01 -2.57 4.27
N THR A 114 3.86 -2.21 3.69
CA THR A 114 2.55 -2.53 4.29
C THR A 114 1.75 -3.48 3.40
N GLY A 115 1.89 -4.79 3.60
CA GLY A 115 1.13 -5.79 2.84
C GLY A 115 -0.39 -5.56 2.90
N SER A 116 -0.93 -5.20 4.08
CA SER A 116 -2.37 -4.91 4.23
C SER A 116 -2.85 -3.65 3.51
N ALA A 117 -1.95 -2.73 3.11
CA ALA A 117 -2.30 -1.59 2.26
C ALA A 117 -2.42 -2.03 0.80
N HIS A 118 -1.63 -3.02 0.40
CA HIS A 118 -1.62 -3.56 -0.96
C HIS A 118 -2.87 -4.38 -1.28
N THR A 119 -3.65 -4.82 -0.28
CA THR A 119 -4.99 -5.38 -0.54
C THR A 119 -6.00 -4.34 -1.04
N VAL A 120 -5.76 -3.06 -0.72
CA VAL A 120 -6.55 -1.91 -1.20
C VAL A 120 -5.94 -1.35 -2.49
N LEU A 121 -4.63 -1.13 -2.49
CA LEU A 121 -3.90 -0.59 -3.65
C LEU A 121 -3.96 -1.53 -4.84
N GLY A 122 -3.80 -2.84 -4.64
CA GLY A 122 -3.89 -3.83 -5.72
C GLY A 122 -5.26 -3.82 -6.38
N SER A 123 -6.34 -3.74 -5.59
CA SER A 123 -7.70 -3.58 -6.14
C SER A 123 -7.84 -2.30 -6.96
N TYR A 124 -7.39 -1.19 -6.41
CA TYR A 124 -7.52 0.12 -7.05
C TYR A 124 -6.70 0.20 -8.34
N TRP A 125 -5.43 -0.19 -8.31
CA TRP A 125 -4.53 -0.10 -9.45
C TRP A 125 -4.80 -1.14 -10.53
N SER A 126 -5.27 -2.32 -10.15
CA SER A 126 -5.68 -3.34 -11.11
C SER A 126 -6.83 -2.85 -11.99
N ASP A 127 -7.83 -2.21 -11.38
CA ASP A 127 -8.95 -1.56 -12.08
C ASP A 127 -8.47 -0.41 -12.97
N LYS A 128 -7.66 0.51 -12.43
CA LYS A 128 -7.16 1.68 -13.18
C LYS A 128 -6.27 1.34 -14.36
N LEU A 129 -5.46 0.28 -14.26
CA LEU A 129 -4.49 -0.09 -15.29
C LEU A 129 -4.98 -1.24 -16.19
N GLY A 130 -6.09 -1.88 -15.87
CA GLY A 130 -6.57 -3.07 -16.58
C GLY A 130 -5.60 -4.27 -16.46
N LYS A 131 -4.83 -4.35 -15.37
CA LYS A 131 -3.78 -5.36 -15.14
C LYS A 131 -4.08 -6.19 -13.90
N LYS A 132 -3.85 -7.50 -13.95
CA LYS A 132 -3.99 -8.39 -12.77
C LYS A 132 -2.68 -8.60 -12.03
N LYS A 133 -1.56 -8.62 -12.76
CA LYS A 133 -0.21 -8.67 -12.19
C LYS A 133 0.36 -7.27 -12.17
N LEU A 134 0.82 -6.84 -10.99
CA LEU A 134 1.33 -5.50 -10.76
C LEU A 134 2.65 -5.58 -9.98
N LEU A 135 3.61 -4.73 -10.35
CA LEU A 135 4.81 -4.51 -9.56
C LEU A 135 4.69 -3.18 -8.82
N ALA A 136 4.80 -3.21 -7.50
CA ALA A 136 4.60 -2.07 -6.62
C ALA A 136 5.87 -1.73 -5.85
N TYR A 137 6.09 -0.45 -5.57
CA TYR A 137 7.15 -0.02 -4.66
C TYR A 137 6.63 0.92 -3.58
N GLN A 138 6.89 0.57 -2.32
CA GLN A 138 6.58 1.42 -1.17
C GLN A 138 7.80 2.29 -0.84
N CYS A 139 7.72 3.57 -1.20
CA CYS A 139 8.80 4.56 -1.12
C CYS A 139 9.02 5.10 0.31
N SER A 140 9.02 4.23 1.32
CA SER A 140 9.46 4.62 2.66
C SER A 140 10.98 4.82 2.69
N SER A 141 11.53 5.27 3.83
CA SER A 141 12.99 5.41 3.99
C SER A 141 13.75 4.09 3.83
N ARG A 142 13.11 2.95 4.13
CA ARG A 142 13.69 1.61 3.93
C ARG A 142 13.41 1.03 2.55
N GLY A 143 12.33 1.47 1.91
CA GLY A 143 11.88 0.91 0.64
C GLY A 143 11.30 -0.50 0.77
N GLY A 144 10.55 -0.91 -0.24
CA GLY A 144 10.14 -2.30 -0.40
C GLY A 144 9.39 -2.51 -1.69
N GLU A 145 9.82 -3.51 -2.45
CA GLU A 145 9.15 -4.00 -3.64
C GLU A 145 8.14 -5.08 -3.27
N LEU A 146 6.99 -5.07 -3.93
CA LEU A 146 5.97 -6.12 -3.82
C LEU A 146 5.45 -6.50 -5.20
N GLU A 147 5.41 -7.81 -5.45
CA GLU A 147 4.68 -8.38 -6.58
C GLU A 147 3.25 -8.66 -6.15
N LEU A 148 2.29 -8.20 -6.94
CA LEU A 148 0.87 -8.42 -6.67
C LEU A 148 0.22 -9.21 -7.80
N GLU A 149 -0.69 -10.11 -7.43
CA GLU A 149 -1.59 -10.77 -8.37
C GLU A 149 -3.03 -10.70 -7.83
N VAL A 150 -3.85 -9.86 -8.46
CA VAL A 150 -5.28 -9.75 -8.20
C VAL A 150 -5.99 -10.92 -8.86
N ARG A 151 -6.74 -11.70 -8.08
CA ARG A 151 -7.45 -12.90 -8.51
C ARG A 151 -8.93 -12.61 -8.69
N ASP A 152 -9.59 -13.41 -9.51
CA ASP A 152 -11.01 -13.23 -9.83
C ASP A 152 -11.95 -13.71 -8.71
N ASP A 153 -11.44 -14.49 -7.75
CA ASP A 153 -12.15 -14.97 -6.56
C ASP A 153 -12.19 -13.94 -5.40
N GLY A 154 -11.86 -12.67 -5.67
CA GLY A 154 -11.86 -11.61 -4.67
C GLY A 154 -10.67 -11.67 -3.71
N ARG A 155 -9.58 -12.31 -4.11
CA ARG A 155 -8.33 -12.42 -3.34
C ARG A 155 -7.16 -11.75 -4.06
N ILE A 156 -6.07 -11.57 -3.33
CA ILE A 156 -4.82 -11.02 -3.84
C ILE A 156 -3.64 -11.78 -3.26
N ASN A 157 -2.76 -12.23 -4.13
CA ASN A 157 -1.45 -12.74 -3.74
C ASN A 157 -0.49 -11.55 -3.63
N ILE A 158 0.25 -11.49 -2.53
CA ILE A 158 1.29 -10.49 -2.29
C ILE A 158 2.59 -11.24 -2.08
N ALA A 159 3.56 -11.04 -2.96
CA ALA A 159 4.87 -11.65 -2.85
C ALA A 159 5.96 -10.62 -2.62
N GLY A 160 7.01 -11.05 -1.93
CA GLY A 160 8.20 -10.25 -1.68
C GLY A 160 9.36 -11.13 -1.23
N GLN A 161 10.58 -10.64 -1.49
CA GLN A 161 11.79 -11.29 -1.02
C GLN A 161 11.98 -11.09 0.48
N THR A 162 12.67 -12.04 1.12
CA THR A 162 12.97 -11.96 2.56
C THR A 162 14.41 -12.34 2.82
N ILE A 163 15.02 -11.66 3.79
CA ILE A 163 16.37 -11.97 4.28
C ILE A 163 16.34 -12.11 5.80
N THR A 164 17.02 -13.14 6.31
CA THR A 164 17.21 -13.33 7.75
C THR A 164 18.31 -12.39 8.23
N ILE A 165 17.95 -11.41 9.08
CA ILE A 165 18.91 -10.46 9.65
C ILE A 165 19.50 -10.97 10.97
N LEU A 166 18.74 -11.73 11.76
CA LEU A 166 19.15 -12.26 13.05
C LEU A 166 18.45 -13.60 13.33
N GLN A 167 19.18 -14.56 13.88
CA GLN A 167 18.64 -15.83 14.38
C GLN A 167 19.21 -16.12 15.77
N GLY A 168 18.35 -16.54 16.71
CA GLY A 168 18.74 -16.78 18.10
C GLY A 168 17.67 -17.52 18.91
N THR A 169 17.85 -17.61 20.23
CA THR A 169 16.92 -18.27 21.15
C THR A 169 16.52 -17.30 22.27
N ILE A 170 15.22 -17.19 22.55
CA ILE A 170 14.68 -16.45 23.68
C ILE A 170 14.41 -17.44 24.82
N LYS A 171 14.92 -17.17 26.02
CA LYS A 171 14.53 -17.87 27.24
C LYS A 171 13.49 -17.04 27.97
N LEU A 172 12.33 -17.65 28.22
CA LEU A 172 11.20 -17.04 28.92
C LEU A 172 11.22 -17.44 30.39
#